data_AF-A0A7W1PLW6-F1
#
_entry.id   AF-A0A7W1PLW6-F1
#
_cell.length_a   1.000
_cell.length_b   1.000
_cell.length_c   1.000
_cell.angle_alpha   90.00
_cell.angle_beta   90.00
_cell.angle_gamma   90.00
#
_symmetry.space_group_name_H-M   'P 1'
#
loop_
_entity.id
_entity.type
_entity.pdbx_description
1 polymer ?
#
loop_
_entity_poly.entity_id
_entity_poly.type
_entity_poly.pdbx_seq_one_letter_code
_entity_poly.pdbx_strand_id
1 'polypeptide(L)'
;MLAALILLLAYLGRTSRRWAALLGGIGFGTFIDEVGKFVTRDNDYFYRPAVALIYVVFVLAYVAMRSIHRRRAPAGEEYVVNALQELEEAAMHDLQREERERALQYLARASPGDRLAEGLTALIRGLHEAPSRAPGRVERVTAELLHRYRRLARRPAFWQALVLFFIGQVLLKLLHVGILVFYPEAGGSLPARLAFMSRRIDDYALPEWLQLGSSLLSALFVGAGIVALRRSRQSALRLFQRSILISVFVTQVFMFYRSQWDALVVLAFNLLVLLALGYMRSHEQQETV
;
A
#
# COMPACT_ATOMS: atom_id res chain seq x y z
N MET A 1 8.39 -18.37 12.29
CA MET A 1 8.15 -18.89 10.93
C MET A 1 7.79 -20.38 10.92
N LEU A 2 8.60 -21.27 11.51
CA LEU A 2 8.28 -22.71 11.59
C LEU A 2 6.88 -22.98 12.16
N ALA A 3 6.50 -22.34 13.27
CA ALA A 3 5.16 -22.48 13.85
C ALA A 3 4.02 -22.09 12.89
N ALA A 4 4.24 -21.08 12.03
CA ALA A 4 3.25 -20.68 11.02
C ALA A 4 3.12 -21.74 9.92
N LEU A 5 4.23 -22.32 9.46
CA LEU A 5 4.21 -23.42 8.50
C LEU A 5 3.52 -24.65 9.08
N ILE A 6 3.81 -24.99 10.34
CA ILE A 6 3.11 -26.09 11.04
C ILE A 6 1.61 -25.82 11.11
N LEU A 7 1.17 -24.60 11.46
CA LEU A 7 -0.25 -24.26 11.48
C LEU A 7 -0.92 -24.39 10.11
N LEU A 8 -0.24 -23.99 9.03
CA LEU A 8 -0.77 -24.10 7.67
C LEU A 8 -0.82 -25.55 7.17
N LEU A 9 0.13 -26.40 7.60
CA LEU A 9 0.19 -27.80 7.20
C LEU A 9 -0.71 -28.69 8.05
N ALA A 10 -0.91 -28.35 9.33
CA ALA A 10 -1.72 -29.13 10.26
C ALA A 10 -3.22 -28.77 10.23
N TYR A 11 -3.57 -27.54 9.82
CA TYR A 11 -4.95 -27.05 9.89
C TYR A 11 -5.36 -26.29 8.63
N LEU A 12 -6.53 -26.62 8.08
CA LEU A 12 -7.08 -26.01 6.85
C LEU A 12 -7.91 -24.72 7.08
N GLY A 13 -8.35 -24.47 8.33
CA GLY A 13 -9.28 -23.38 8.66
C GLY A 13 -8.79 -21.95 8.37
N ARG A 14 -9.70 -20.99 8.20
CA ARG A 14 -9.31 -19.57 8.07
C ARG A 14 -8.66 -19.02 9.32
N THR A 15 -9.09 -19.47 10.51
CA THR A 15 -8.51 -19.02 11.78
C THR A 15 -7.05 -19.43 11.91
N SER A 16 -6.69 -20.68 11.56
CA SER A 16 -5.28 -21.11 11.54
C SER A 16 -4.48 -20.33 10.51
N ARG A 17 -5.03 -20.09 9.31
CA ARG A 17 -4.40 -19.24 8.28
C ARG A 17 -4.14 -17.81 8.77
N ARG A 18 -5.07 -17.20 9.52
CA ARG A 18 -4.87 -15.86 10.12
C ARG A 18 -3.76 -15.86 11.16
N TRP A 19 -3.75 -16.84 12.06
CA TRP A 19 -2.68 -16.98 13.05
C TRP A 19 -1.33 -17.29 12.42
N ALA A 20 -1.31 -18.14 11.39
CA ALA A 20 -0.11 -18.42 10.61
C ALA A 20 0.40 -17.18 9.88
N ALA A 21 -0.48 -16.36 9.31
CA ALA A 21 -0.09 -15.08 8.71
C ALA A 21 0.53 -14.13 9.76
N LEU A 22 -0.06 -14.06 10.97
CA LEU A 22 0.48 -13.25 12.07
C LEU A 22 1.84 -13.76 12.54
N LEU A 23 1.94 -15.04 12.93
CA LEU A 23 3.18 -15.66 13.42
C LEU A 23 4.27 -15.75 12.34
N GLY A 24 3.85 -15.93 11.09
CA GLY A 24 4.71 -15.90 9.91
C GLY A 24 5.27 -14.50 9.71
N GLY A 25 4.43 -13.48 9.76
CA GLY A 25 4.82 -12.07 9.70
C GLY A 25 5.75 -11.65 10.83
N ILE A 26 5.43 -11.99 12.08
CA ILE A 26 6.32 -11.74 13.24
C ILE A 26 7.66 -12.44 13.02
N GLY A 27 7.65 -13.72 12.69
CA GLY A 27 8.88 -14.49 12.49
C GLY A 27 9.72 -14.01 11.30
N PHE A 28 9.09 -13.54 10.22
CA PHE A 28 9.78 -12.92 9.10
C PHE A 28 10.37 -11.57 9.51
N GLY A 29 9.61 -10.74 10.24
CA GLY A 29 10.07 -9.46 10.77
C GLY A 29 11.31 -9.62 11.66
N THR A 30 11.28 -10.55 12.61
CA THR A 30 12.44 -10.85 13.47
C THR A 30 13.64 -11.40 12.69
N PHE A 31 13.39 -12.18 11.62
CA PHE A 31 14.46 -12.68 10.77
C PHE A 31 15.15 -11.54 10.01
N ILE A 32 14.38 -10.61 9.43
CA ILE A 32 14.95 -9.45 8.74
C ILE A 32 15.66 -8.51 9.72
N ASP A 33 15.14 -8.36 10.94
CA ASP A 33 15.79 -7.58 12.01
C ASP A 33 17.18 -8.16 12.36
N GLU A 34 17.28 -9.47 12.58
CA GLU A 34 18.57 -10.14 12.83
C GLU A 34 19.51 -10.07 11.61
N VAL A 35 19.01 -10.28 10.39
CA VAL A 35 19.84 -10.11 9.17
C VAL A 35 20.37 -8.69 9.08
N GLY A 36 19.55 -7.68 9.39
CA GLY A 36 19.95 -6.27 9.42
C GLY A 36 21.09 -6.00 10.40
N LYS A 37 21.10 -6.70 11.55
CA LYS A 37 22.16 -6.63 12.55
C LYS A 37 23.50 -7.16 12.01
N PHE A 38 23.49 -8.30 11.32
CA PHE A 38 24.68 -8.94 10.75
C PHE A 38 25.24 -8.27 9.48
N VAL A 39 24.58 -7.23 8.96
CA VAL A 39 25.13 -6.43 7.84
C VAL A 39 26.40 -5.68 8.25
N THR A 40 26.55 -5.35 9.54
CA THR A 40 27.73 -4.69 10.08
C THR A 40 28.63 -5.66 10.82
N ARG A 41 29.95 -5.45 10.73
CA ARG A 41 30.94 -6.25 11.46
C ARG A 41 30.75 -6.19 12.99
N ASP A 42 30.13 -5.11 13.47
CA ASP A 42 29.96 -4.81 14.89
C ASP A 42 28.53 -5.04 15.42
N ASN A 43 27.63 -5.64 14.62
CA ASN A 43 26.23 -5.93 15.00
C ASN A 43 25.44 -4.70 15.49
N ASP A 44 25.65 -3.55 14.86
CA ASP A 44 25.05 -2.27 15.26
C ASP A 44 23.57 -2.18 14.85
N TYR A 45 22.68 -2.13 15.85
CA TYR A 45 21.24 -2.00 15.70
C TYR A 45 20.82 -0.65 15.08
N PHE A 46 21.61 0.40 15.27
CA PHE A 46 21.33 1.76 14.78
C PHE A 46 22.05 2.09 13.47
N TYR A 47 22.60 1.07 12.81
CA TYR A 47 23.21 1.25 11.51
C TYR A 47 22.20 1.83 10.52
N ARG A 48 22.46 3.06 10.05
CA ARG A 48 21.51 3.85 9.23
C ARG A 48 20.88 3.07 8.06
N PRO A 49 21.61 2.20 7.33
CA PRO A 49 21.07 1.39 6.25
C PRO A 49 20.11 0.26 6.66
N ALA A 50 20.08 -0.17 7.92
CA ALA A 50 19.29 -1.33 8.35
C ALA A 50 17.78 -1.11 8.13
N VAL A 51 17.26 0.05 8.52
CA VAL A 51 15.84 0.40 8.32
C VAL A 51 15.48 0.53 6.83
N ALA A 52 16.39 1.07 6.02
CA ALA A 52 16.20 1.15 4.58
C ALA A 52 16.14 -0.26 3.94
N LEU A 53 16.98 -1.19 4.40
CA LEU A 53 16.97 -2.58 3.93
C LEU A 53 15.68 -3.30 4.32
N ILE A 54 15.23 -3.18 5.58
CA ILE A 54 13.94 -3.70 6.03
C ILE A 54 12.82 -3.19 5.12
N TYR A 55 12.83 -1.90 4.82
CA TYR A 55 11.83 -1.28 3.96
C TYR A 55 11.88 -1.78 2.52
N VAL A 56 13.08 -1.98 1.94
CA VAL A 56 13.23 -2.60 0.60
C VAL A 56 12.67 -4.01 0.59
N VAL A 57 12.99 -4.83 1.58
CA VAL A 57 12.46 -6.20 1.69
C VAL A 57 10.93 -6.17 1.77
N PHE A 58 10.36 -5.26 2.57
CA PHE A 58 8.91 -5.10 2.67
C PHE A 58 8.28 -4.70 1.33
N VAL A 59 8.88 -3.73 0.62
CA VAL A 59 8.43 -3.30 -0.71
C VAL A 59 8.49 -4.46 -1.71
N LEU A 60 9.59 -5.20 -1.75
CA LEU A 60 9.76 -6.36 -2.63
C LEU A 60 8.75 -7.46 -2.32
N ALA A 61 8.54 -7.77 -1.04
CA ALA A 61 7.52 -8.73 -0.61
C ALA A 61 6.11 -8.28 -1.03
N TYR A 62 5.79 -7.00 -0.86
CA TYR A 62 4.52 -6.43 -1.32
C TYR A 62 4.35 -6.57 -2.84
N VAL A 63 5.38 -6.21 -3.62
CA VAL A 63 5.34 -6.30 -5.09
C VAL A 63 5.23 -7.75 -5.55
N ALA A 64 5.97 -8.68 -4.93
CA ALA A 64 5.90 -10.11 -5.20
C ALA A 64 4.50 -10.66 -4.90
N MET A 65 3.94 -10.34 -3.74
CA MET A 65 2.57 -10.74 -3.39
C MET A 65 1.57 -10.18 -4.40
N ARG A 66 1.71 -8.91 -4.77
CA ARG A 66 0.84 -8.24 -5.74
C ARG A 66 0.98 -8.80 -7.15
N SER A 67 2.16 -9.25 -7.56
CA SER A 67 2.41 -9.82 -8.88
C SER A 67 1.85 -11.25 -8.99
N ILE A 68 1.97 -12.04 -7.92
CA ILE A 68 1.37 -13.38 -7.81
C ILE A 68 -0.16 -13.30 -7.92
N HIS A 69 -0.79 -12.35 -7.21
CA HIS A 69 -2.25 -12.19 -7.23
C HIS A 69 -2.80 -11.57 -8.53
N ARG A 70 -1.94 -11.11 -9.44
CA ARG A 70 -2.36 -10.38 -10.65
C ARG A 70 -2.69 -11.28 -11.83
N ARG A 71 -2.68 -12.61 -11.68
CA ARG A 71 -2.82 -13.54 -12.80
C ARG A 71 -3.68 -14.75 -12.46
N ARG A 72 -4.99 -14.61 -12.70
CA ARG A 72 -5.90 -15.54 -13.41
C ARG A 72 -7.33 -15.12 -13.07
N ALA A 73 -8.15 -14.87 -14.10
CA ALA A 73 -9.59 -14.96 -13.90
C ALA A 73 -9.84 -16.42 -13.49
N PRO A 74 -10.53 -16.69 -12.37
CA PRO A 74 -10.72 -18.06 -11.94
C PRO A 74 -11.36 -18.87 -13.06
N ALA A 75 -10.78 -20.03 -13.39
CA ALA A 75 -11.44 -20.97 -14.28
C ALA A 75 -12.79 -21.40 -13.67
N GLY A 76 -13.73 -21.88 -14.48
CA GLY A 76 -15.07 -22.30 -14.00
C GLY A 76 -14.99 -23.24 -12.78
N GLU A 77 -14.01 -24.14 -12.77
CA GLU A 77 -13.72 -25.09 -11.69
C GLU A 77 -13.21 -24.43 -10.39
N GLU A 78 -12.42 -23.36 -10.50
CA GLU A 78 -11.92 -22.63 -9.33
C GLU A 78 -13.07 -21.96 -8.56
N TYR A 79 -14.16 -21.57 -9.24
CA TYR A 79 -15.34 -21.03 -8.57
C TYR A 79 -16.06 -22.06 -7.70
N VAL A 80 -16.15 -23.32 -8.16
CA VAL A 80 -16.74 -24.41 -7.38
C VAL A 80 -15.87 -24.73 -6.17
N VAL A 81 -14.54 -24.78 -6.35
CA VAL A 81 -13.57 -24.99 -5.26
C VAL A 81 -13.66 -23.85 -4.22
N ASN A 82 -13.77 -22.59 -4.66
CA ASN A 82 -13.93 -21.45 -3.77
C ASN A 82 -15.26 -21.53 -2.98
N ALA A 83 -16.35 -21.96 -3.61
CA ALA A 83 -17.63 -22.15 -2.93
C ALA A 83 -17.58 -23.29 -1.89
N LEU A 84 -16.91 -24.41 -2.21
CA LEU A 84 -16.65 -25.49 -1.26
C LEU A 84 -15.83 -25.02 -0.07
N GLN A 85 -14.86 -24.14 -0.28
CA GLN A 85 -14.03 -23.61 0.80
C GLN A 85 -14.80 -22.66 1.73
N GLU A 86 -15.76 -21.89 1.21
CA GLU A 86 -16.69 -21.12 2.05
C GLU A 86 -17.61 -22.04 2.86
N LEU A 87 -18.07 -23.15 2.26
CA LEU A 87 -18.88 -24.16 2.94
C LEU A 87 -18.12 -24.94 4.01
N GLU A 88 -16.85 -25.28 3.78
CA GLU A 88 -15.97 -25.88 4.77
C GLU A 88 -15.87 -24.99 6.01
N GLU A 89 -15.69 -23.69 5.82
CA GLU A 89 -15.66 -22.73 6.92
C GLU A 89 -17.00 -22.64 7.65
N ALA A 90 -18.11 -22.66 6.90
CA ALA A 90 -19.47 -22.69 7.42
C ALA A 90 -19.89 -24.03 8.06
N ALA A 91 -19.08 -25.09 7.90
CA ALA A 91 -19.24 -26.33 8.63
C ALA A 91 -18.44 -26.30 9.94
N MET A 92 -17.30 -25.61 9.96
CA MET A 92 -16.48 -25.40 11.17
C MET A 92 -16.97 -24.28 12.08
N HIS A 93 -17.67 -23.30 11.50
CA HIS A 93 -18.30 -22.16 12.18
C HIS A 93 -19.71 -21.98 11.63
N ASP A 94 -20.54 -21.21 12.33
CA ASP A 94 -21.87 -20.84 11.83
C ASP A 94 -21.83 -20.10 10.48
N LEU A 95 -22.66 -20.52 9.52
CA LEU A 95 -22.79 -19.89 8.19
C LEU A 95 -23.31 -18.44 8.31
N GLN A 96 -22.46 -17.46 8.04
CA GLN A 96 -22.90 -16.06 8.01
C GLN A 96 -23.59 -15.73 6.69
N ARG A 97 -24.53 -14.77 6.72
CA ARG A 97 -25.24 -14.29 5.53
C ARG A 97 -24.31 -13.86 4.40
N GLU A 98 -23.23 -13.15 4.73
CA GLU A 98 -22.24 -12.66 3.77
C GLU A 98 -21.41 -13.77 3.13
N GLU A 99 -21.18 -14.87 3.86
CA GLU A 99 -20.47 -16.06 3.37
C GLU A 99 -21.39 -16.88 2.45
N ARG A 100 -22.66 -17.02 2.83
CA ARG A 100 -23.71 -17.61 2.00
C ARG A 100 -23.87 -16.89 0.67
N GLU A 101 -23.98 -15.55 0.69
CA GLU A 101 -24.10 -14.73 -0.50
C GLU A 101 -22.86 -14.85 -1.40
N ARG A 102 -21.64 -14.88 -0.83
CA ARG A 102 -20.40 -15.09 -1.58
C ARG A 102 -20.32 -16.47 -2.21
N ALA A 103 -20.66 -17.53 -1.47
CA ALA A 103 -20.67 -18.90 -1.98
C ALA A 103 -21.63 -19.03 -3.16
N LEU A 104 -22.84 -18.46 -3.06
CA LEU A 104 -23.81 -18.44 -4.16
C LEU A 104 -23.33 -17.60 -5.36
N GLN A 105 -22.63 -16.48 -5.13
CA GLN A 105 -22.03 -15.70 -6.22
C GLN A 105 -20.91 -16.45 -6.94
N TYR A 106 -20.11 -17.25 -6.23
CA TYR A 106 -19.11 -18.10 -6.86
C TYR A 106 -19.79 -19.19 -7.69
N LEU A 107 -20.78 -19.88 -7.15
CA LEU A 107 -21.52 -20.93 -7.86
C LEU A 107 -22.26 -20.40 -9.10
N ALA A 108 -22.81 -19.19 -9.04
CA ALA A 108 -23.44 -18.53 -10.19
C ALA A 108 -22.46 -18.18 -11.33
N ARG A 109 -21.17 -18.08 -11.01
CA ARG A 109 -20.08 -17.81 -11.99
C ARG A 109 -19.36 -19.07 -12.44
N ALA A 110 -19.70 -20.23 -11.89
CA ALA A 110 -19.19 -21.52 -12.35
C ALA A 110 -19.73 -21.85 -13.75
N SER A 111 -19.10 -22.81 -14.42
CA SER A 111 -19.50 -23.23 -15.78
C SER A 111 -20.98 -23.65 -15.83
N PRO A 112 -21.77 -23.19 -16.82
CA PRO A 112 -23.16 -23.59 -16.97
C PRO A 112 -23.28 -25.11 -17.11
N GLY A 113 -24.11 -25.75 -16.26
CA GLY A 113 -24.36 -27.20 -16.28
C GLY A 113 -23.42 -28.06 -15.42
N ASP A 114 -22.60 -27.46 -14.57
CA ASP A 114 -21.82 -28.21 -13.58
C ASP A 114 -22.74 -28.79 -12.48
N ARG A 115 -22.88 -30.12 -12.47
CA ARG A 115 -23.71 -30.88 -11.52
C ARG A 115 -23.29 -30.64 -10.06
N LEU A 116 -22.00 -30.40 -9.80
CA LEU A 116 -21.51 -30.09 -8.46
C LEU A 116 -21.96 -28.69 -8.04
N ALA A 117 -21.91 -27.71 -8.95
CA ALA A 117 -22.35 -26.35 -8.65
C ALA A 117 -23.85 -26.29 -8.32
N GLU A 118 -24.67 -27.04 -9.05
CA GLU A 118 -26.11 -27.15 -8.81
C GLU A 118 -26.41 -27.82 -7.47
N GLY A 119 -25.75 -28.95 -7.17
CA GLY A 119 -25.91 -29.65 -5.89
C GLY A 119 -25.52 -28.79 -4.68
N LEU A 120 -24.39 -28.09 -4.76
CA LEU A 120 -23.94 -27.19 -3.70
C LEU A 120 -24.87 -25.99 -3.53
N THR A 121 -25.42 -25.46 -4.63
CA THR A 121 -26.40 -24.37 -4.57
C THR A 121 -27.66 -24.79 -3.82
N ALA A 122 -28.16 -26.00 -4.08
CA ALA A 122 -29.33 -26.54 -3.38
C ALA A 122 -29.05 -26.73 -1.88
N LEU A 123 -27.89 -27.27 -1.52
CA LEU A 123 -27.47 -27.45 -0.13
C LEU A 123 -27.36 -26.12 0.62
N ILE A 124 -26.67 -25.12 0.06
CA ILE A 124 -26.51 -23.78 0.68
C ILE A 124 -27.85 -23.07 0.86
N ARG A 125 -28.79 -23.24 -0.08
CA ARG A 125 -30.12 -22.64 0.03
C ARG A 125 -30.93 -23.26 1.18
N GLY A 126 -30.72 -24.54 1.47
CA GLY A 126 -31.39 -25.26 2.56
C GLY A 126 -30.80 -25.02 3.96
N LEU A 127 -29.59 -24.46 4.07
CA LEU A 127 -28.98 -24.11 5.35
C LEU A 127 -29.65 -22.86 5.96
N HIS A 128 -29.97 -22.93 7.25
CA HIS A 128 -30.48 -21.78 8.00
C HIS A 128 -29.35 -20.80 8.27
N GLU A 129 -29.62 -19.51 8.08
CA GLU A 129 -28.67 -18.45 8.39
C GLU A 129 -28.48 -18.34 9.90
N ALA A 130 -27.23 -18.37 10.36
CA ALA A 130 -26.94 -18.05 11.74
C ALA A 130 -27.00 -16.52 11.95
N PRO A 131 -27.38 -16.06 13.16
CA PRO A 131 -27.43 -14.64 13.46
C PRO A 131 -26.05 -14.00 13.26
N SER A 132 -26.01 -12.87 12.54
CA SER A 132 -24.78 -12.13 12.26
C SER A 132 -23.99 -11.88 13.55
N ARG A 133 -22.75 -12.38 13.60
CA ARG A 133 -21.85 -12.17 14.74
C ARG A 133 -21.66 -10.67 14.96
N ALA A 134 -21.93 -10.19 16.17
CA ALA A 134 -21.73 -8.78 16.49
C ALA A 134 -20.24 -8.40 16.24
N PRO A 135 -19.96 -7.27 15.57
CA PRO A 135 -18.60 -6.89 15.22
C PRO A 135 -17.74 -6.75 16.46
N GLY A 136 -16.51 -7.24 16.38
CA GLY A 136 -15.54 -7.16 17.47
C GLY A 136 -15.20 -5.71 17.83
N ARG A 137 -14.63 -5.47 19.02
CA ARG A 137 -14.24 -4.10 19.44
C ARG A 137 -13.31 -3.42 18.45
N VAL A 138 -12.29 -4.15 17.98
CA VAL A 138 -11.31 -3.67 16.99
C VAL A 138 -11.98 -3.32 15.66
N GLU A 139 -12.91 -4.16 15.22
CA GLU A 139 -13.65 -3.96 13.98
C GLU A 139 -14.54 -2.71 14.05
N ARG A 140 -15.22 -2.48 15.18
CA ARG A 140 -16.01 -1.24 15.38
C ARG A 140 -15.14 0.00 15.35
N VAL A 141 -14.02 0.00 16.07
CA VAL A 141 -13.10 1.15 16.10
C VAL A 141 -12.53 1.42 14.70
N THR A 142 -12.12 0.36 14.00
CA THR A 142 -11.58 0.47 12.63
C THR A 142 -12.64 0.98 11.66
N ALA A 143 -13.87 0.45 11.74
CA ALA A 143 -14.99 0.88 10.93
C ALA A 143 -15.35 2.35 11.18
N GLU A 144 -15.38 2.78 12.45
CA GLU A 144 -15.67 4.16 12.82
C GLU A 144 -14.58 5.12 12.33
N LEU A 145 -13.30 4.77 12.51
CA LEU A 145 -12.18 5.57 12.00
C LEU A 145 -12.23 5.70 10.46
N LEU A 146 -12.46 4.59 9.75
CA LEU A 146 -12.62 4.60 8.30
C LEU A 146 -13.84 5.40 7.86
N HIS A 147 -14.96 5.30 8.58
CA HIS A 147 -16.16 6.06 8.29
C HIS A 147 -15.93 7.57 8.45
N ARG A 148 -15.31 7.99 9.57
CA ARG A 148 -14.92 9.39 9.80
C ARG A 148 -13.98 9.91 8.73
N TYR A 149 -12.97 9.11 8.37
CA TYR A 149 -12.02 9.46 7.32
C TYR A 149 -12.70 9.62 5.95
N ARG A 150 -13.56 8.66 5.56
CA ARG A 150 -14.32 8.74 4.30
C ARG A 150 -15.27 9.94 4.28
N ARG A 151 -15.91 10.25 5.41
CA ARG A 151 -16.77 11.44 5.55
C ARG A 151 -15.97 12.73 5.34
N LEU A 152 -14.74 12.79 5.85
CA LEU A 152 -13.84 13.92 5.61
C LEU A 152 -13.42 14.00 4.13
N ALA A 153 -13.03 12.87 3.54
CA ALA A 153 -12.59 12.77 2.15
C ALA A 153 -13.68 13.11 1.12
N ARG A 154 -14.96 12.99 1.48
CA ARG A 154 -16.10 13.41 0.65
C ARG A 154 -16.29 14.93 0.57
N ARG A 155 -15.72 15.72 1.49
CA ARG A 155 -15.92 17.16 1.48
C ARG A 155 -15.16 17.80 0.30
N PRO A 156 -15.75 18.76 -0.44
CA PRO A 156 -15.06 19.45 -1.53
C PRO A 156 -13.81 20.21 -1.05
N ALA A 157 -13.82 20.68 0.21
CA ALA A 157 -12.67 21.28 0.85
C ALA A 157 -11.48 20.32 1.02
N PHE A 158 -11.71 19.01 1.15
CA PHE A 158 -10.63 18.03 1.26
C PHE A 158 -9.85 17.92 -0.05
N TRP A 159 -10.55 17.94 -1.19
CA TRP A 159 -9.91 17.99 -2.50
C TRP A 159 -9.06 19.24 -2.67
N GLN A 160 -9.59 20.41 -2.30
CA GLN A 160 -8.86 21.67 -2.36
C GLN A 160 -7.63 21.64 -1.44
N ALA A 161 -7.76 21.13 -0.22
CA ALA A 161 -6.65 20.97 0.71
C ALA A 161 -5.58 20.02 0.17
N LEU A 162 -5.98 18.93 -0.50
CA LEU A 162 -5.06 17.98 -1.12
C LEU A 162 -4.29 18.62 -2.29
N VAL A 163 -4.97 19.33 -3.17
CA VAL A 163 -4.34 20.06 -4.28
C VAL A 163 -3.43 21.16 -3.75
N LEU A 164 -3.88 21.93 -2.76
CA LEU A 164 -3.08 22.97 -2.11
C LEU A 164 -1.85 22.39 -1.43
N PHE A 165 -1.97 21.23 -0.79
CA PHE A 165 -0.85 20.50 -0.21
C PHE A 165 0.19 20.13 -1.28
N PHE A 166 -0.25 19.55 -2.40
CA PHE A 166 0.67 19.20 -3.50
C PHE A 166 1.33 20.44 -4.14
N ILE A 167 0.57 21.51 -4.36
CA ILE A 167 1.11 22.79 -4.85
C ILE A 167 2.12 23.35 -3.85
N GLY A 168 1.77 23.35 -2.56
CA GLY A 168 2.64 23.78 -1.46
C GLY A 168 3.94 22.98 -1.40
N GLN A 169 3.88 21.66 -1.59
CA GLN A 169 5.09 20.83 -1.66
C GLN A 169 5.99 21.21 -2.83
N VAL A 170 5.42 21.43 -4.03
CA VAL A 170 6.20 21.86 -5.20
C VAL A 170 6.80 23.24 -4.95
N LEU A 171 6.02 24.19 -4.42
CA LEU A 171 6.50 25.54 -4.08
C LEU A 171 7.61 25.52 -3.03
N LEU A 172 7.47 24.74 -1.96
CA LEU A 172 8.51 24.59 -0.93
C LEU A 172 9.78 23.98 -1.51
N LYS A 173 9.67 22.96 -2.39
CA LYS A 173 10.83 22.38 -3.07
C LYS A 173 11.51 23.40 -3.99
N LEU A 174 10.73 24.16 -4.77
CA LEU A 174 11.24 25.22 -5.64
C LEU A 174 11.88 26.35 -4.83
N LEU A 175 11.28 26.75 -3.71
CA LEU A 175 11.84 27.74 -2.81
C LEU A 175 13.13 27.24 -2.17
N HIS A 176 13.19 25.98 -1.74
CA HIS A 176 14.41 25.40 -1.19
C HIS A 176 15.55 25.40 -2.21
N VAL A 177 15.27 24.99 -3.46
CA VAL A 177 16.23 25.09 -4.57
C VAL A 177 16.58 26.55 -4.87
N GLY A 178 15.60 27.44 -4.85
CA GLY A 178 15.77 28.88 -5.05
C GLY A 178 16.67 29.49 -3.99
N ILE A 179 16.43 29.25 -2.70
CA ILE A 179 17.28 29.72 -1.60
C ILE A 179 18.70 29.18 -1.77
N LEU A 180 18.87 27.89 -2.07
CA LEU A 180 20.18 27.30 -2.35
C LEU A 180 20.91 28.02 -3.51
N VAL A 181 20.18 28.49 -4.52
CA VAL A 181 20.71 29.19 -5.70
C VAL A 181 20.94 30.70 -5.44
N PHE A 182 20.05 31.36 -4.70
CA PHE A 182 19.95 32.83 -4.59
C PHE A 182 20.48 33.41 -3.28
N TYR A 183 20.51 32.64 -2.18
CA TYR A 183 21.02 33.06 -0.87
C TYR A 183 22.23 32.20 -0.47
N PRO A 184 23.43 32.53 -0.95
CA PRO A 184 24.63 31.80 -0.60
C PRO A 184 25.29 32.48 0.60
N GLU A 185 25.49 31.78 1.71
CA GLU A 185 26.50 32.19 2.71
C GLU A 185 27.95 32.09 2.19
N ALA A 186 28.18 31.99 0.88
CA ALA A 186 29.50 32.00 0.27
C ALA A 186 29.48 32.88 -1.00
N GLY A 187 30.02 34.09 -0.90
CA GLY A 187 30.08 35.09 -1.97
C GLY A 187 31.00 34.73 -3.14
N GLY A 188 30.59 33.81 -4.02
CA GLY A 188 31.32 33.42 -5.22
C GLY A 188 30.63 33.76 -6.54
N SER A 189 31.42 34.09 -7.58
CA SER A 189 31.01 34.33 -8.96
C SER A 189 30.38 33.09 -9.64
N LEU A 190 29.67 33.26 -10.77
CA LEU A 190 29.07 32.16 -11.56
C LEU A 190 30.03 30.96 -11.81
N PRO A 191 31.32 31.16 -12.11
CA PRO A 191 32.29 30.06 -12.22
C PRO A 191 32.56 29.36 -10.88
N ALA A 192 32.68 30.09 -9.78
CA ALA A 192 32.83 29.52 -8.44
C ALA A 192 31.56 28.75 -8.01
N ARG A 193 30.39 29.16 -8.51
CA ARG A 193 29.11 28.45 -8.32
C ARG A 193 29.05 27.15 -9.10
N LEU A 194 29.47 27.14 -10.36
CA LEU A 194 29.57 25.91 -11.16
C LEU A 194 30.62 24.96 -10.58
N ALA A 195 31.73 25.49 -10.06
CA ALA A 195 32.76 24.71 -9.38
C ALA A 195 32.31 24.18 -8.00
N PHE A 196 31.50 24.93 -7.24
CA PHE A 196 30.92 24.47 -5.98
C PHE A 196 29.81 23.44 -6.20
N MET A 197 28.98 23.64 -7.22
CA MET A 197 28.00 22.65 -7.68
C MET A 197 28.71 21.41 -8.19
N SER A 198 29.78 21.52 -8.97
CA SER A 198 30.57 20.37 -9.42
C SER A 198 31.21 19.64 -8.24
N ARG A 199 31.81 20.36 -7.27
CA ARG A 199 32.35 19.74 -6.04
C ARG A 199 31.29 19.01 -5.22
N ARG A 200 30.11 19.63 -5.03
CA ARG A 200 28.99 18.96 -4.35
C ARG A 200 28.50 17.73 -5.13
N ILE A 201 28.42 17.83 -6.46
CA ILE A 201 28.07 16.73 -7.37
C ILE A 201 29.05 15.56 -7.22
N ASP A 202 30.35 15.86 -7.06
CA ASP A 202 31.40 14.87 -6.84
C ASP A 202 31.32 14.24 -5.43
N ASP A 203 30.86 15.00 -4.43
CA ASP A 203 30.65 14.52 -3.05
C ASP A 203 29.34 13.72 -2.87
N TYR A 204 28.41 13.77 -3.83
CA TYR A 204 27.14 13.06 -3.74
C TYR A 204 27.34 11.55 -3.96
N ALA A 205 27.05 10.77 -2.92
CA ALA A 205 27.01 9.33 -3.02
C ALA A 205 25.84 8.87 -3.92
N LEU A 206 25.99 7.70 -4.55
CA LEU A 206 24.96 7.08 -5.41
C LEU A 206 23.53 7.09 -4.81
N PRO A 207 23.31 6.81 -3.50
CA PRO A 207 21.98 6.88 -2.89
C PRO A 207 21.33 8.26 -2.98
N GLU A 208 22.11 9.33 -2.93
CA GLU A 208 21.61 10.71 -2.94
C GLU A 208 21.19 11.12 -4.34
N TRP A 209 21.95 10.70 -5.36
CA TRP A 209 21.55 10.84 -6.76
C TRP A 209 20.24 10.12 -7.08
N LEU A 210 20.07 8.88 -6.59
CA LEU A 210 18.81 8.13 -6.78
C LEU A 210 17.65 8.76 -6.01
N GLN A 211 17.89 9.28 -4.80
CA GLN A 211 16.87 10.01 -4.05
C GLN A 211 16.42 11.27 -4.78
N LEU A 212 17.35 12.07 -5.29
CA LEU A 212 17.06 13.28 -6.04
C LEU A 212 16.30 12.94 -7.33
N GLY A 213 16.78 11.97 -8.11
CA GLY A 213 16.12 11.52 -9.33
C GLY A 213 14.69 11.03 -9.10
N SER A 214 14.47 10.20 -8.07
CA SER A 214 13.12 9.72 -7.72
C SER A 214 12.21 10.84 -7.21
N SER A 215 12.74 11.78 -6.44
CA SER A 215 12.01 12.95 -5.94
C SER A 215 11.59 13.89 -7.07
N LEU A 216 12.48 14.09 -8.06
CA LEU A 216 12.20 14.85 -9.27
C LEU A 216 11.13 14.17 -10.10
N LEU A 217 11.25 12.85 -10.31
CA LEU A 217 10.23 12.09 -11.04
C LEU A 217 8.87 12.19 -10.36
N SER A 218 8.81 12.01 -9.03
CA SER A 218 7.59 12.21 -8.25
C SER A 218 7.02 13.63 -8.42
N ALA A 219 7.87 14.66 -8.39
CA ALA A 219 7.47 16.06 -8.60
C ALA A 219 6.94 16.33 -10.02
N LEU A 220 7.52 15.72 -11.05
CA LEU A 220 7.02 15.80 -12.43
C LEU A 220 5.60 15.21 -12.54
N PHE A 221 5.33 14.09 -11.87
CA PHE A 221 3.96 13.54 -11.81
C PHE A 221 3.00 14.45 -11.05
N VAL A 222 3.43 15.15 -9.99
CA VAL A 222 2.61 16.16 -9.33
C VAL A 222 2.30 17.32 -10.28
N GLY A 223 3.32 17.88 -10.94
CA GLY A 223 3.16 18.98 -11.90
C GLY A 223 2.24 18.59 -13.06
N ALA A 224 2.46 17.41 -13.65
CA ALA A 224 1.58 16.87 -14.68
C ALA A 224 0.15 16.65 -14.17
N GLY A 225 -0.01 16.20 -12.92
CA GLY A 225 -1.31 16.08 -12.27
C GLY A 225 -2.03 17.43 -12.12
N ILE A 226 -1.31 18.48 -11.70
CA ILE A 226 -1.83 19.84 -11.59
C ILE A 226 -2.27 20.38 -12.96
N VAL A 227 -1.47 20.17 -14.02
CA VAL A 227 -1.85 20.57 -15.38
C VAL A 227 -3.06 19.75 -15.86
N ALA A 228 -3.10 18.46 -15.55
CA ALA A 228 -4.20 17.57 -15.90
C ALA A 228 -5.52 17.94 -15.20
N LEU A 229 -5.50 18.68 -14.08
CA LEU A 229 -6.71 19.22 -13.45
C LEU A 229 -7.54 20.06 -14.43
N ARG A 230 -6.89 20.74 -15.37
CA ARG A 230 -7.56 21.55 -16.41
C ARG A 230 -8.31 20.72 -17.44
N ARG A 231 -7.97 19.43 -17.59
CA ARG A 231 -8.58 18.52 -18.57
C ARG A 231 -9.58 17.57 -17.93
N SER A 232 -9.17 16.87 -16.87
CA SER A 232 -10.02 15.87 -16.20
C SER A 232 -9.51 15.57 -14.79
N ARG A 233 -10.43 15.62 -13.82
CA ARG A 233 -10.18 15.28 -12.43
C ARG A 233 -9.67 13.84 -12.26
N GLN A 234 -10.22 12.88 -13.00
CA GLN A 234 -9.77 11.49 -12.97
C GLN A 234 -8.32 11.32 -13.43
N SER A 235 -7.91 12.05 -14.47
CA SER A 235 -6.52 12.03 -14.96
C SER A 235 -5.55 12.62 -13.94
N ALA A 236 -5.93 13.73 -13.29
CA ALA A 236 -5.15 14.32 -12.21
C ALA A 236 -4.98 13.35 -11.03
N LEU A 237 -6.07 12.71 -10.58
CA LEU A 237 -6.04 11.71 -9.51
C LEU A 237 -5.10 10.55 -9.80
N ARG A 238 -5.09 10.04 -11.05
CA ARG A 238 -4.17 8.97 -11.47
C ARG A 238 -2.70 9.42 -11.41
N LEU A 239 -2.40 10.64 -11.82
CA LEU A 239 -1.03 11.17 -11.81
C LEU A 239 -0.55 11.45 -10.38
N PHE A 240 -1.40 12.02 -9.52
CA PHE A 240 -1.10 12.16 -8.09
C PHE A 240 -0.88 10.81 -7.41
N GLN A 241 -1.71 9.81 -7.72
CA GLN A 241 -1.53 8.47 -7.18
C GLN A 241 -0.18 7.87 -7.62
N ARG A 242 0.20 8.01 -8.90
CA ARG A 242 1.51 7.56 -9.39
C ARG A 242 2.67 8.28 -8.71
N SER A 243 2.56 9.60 -8.51
CA SER A 243 3.56 10.39 -7.79
C SER A 243 3.81 9.86 -6.38
N ILE A 244 2.75 9.59 -5.61
CA ILE A 244 2.87 9.04 -4.26
C ILE A 244 3.42 7.61 -4.30
N LEU A 245 2.96 6.76 -5.23
CA LEU A 245 3.50 5.40 -5.34
C LEU A 245 5.00 5.41 -5.64
N ILE A 246 5.48 6.30 -6.51
CA ILE A 246 6.92 6.48 -6.77
C ILE A 246 7.63 6.93 -5.49
N SER A 247 7.05 7.89 -4.76
CA SER A 247 7.62 8.35 -3.49
C SER A 247 7.71 7.20 -2.48
N VAL A 248 6.65 6.44 -2.30
CA VAL A 248 6.58 5.32 -1.34
C VAL A 248 7.52 4.18 -1.74
N PHE A 249 7.59 3.80 -3.03
CA PHE A 249 8.41 2.66 -3.43
C PHE A 249 9.89 2.97 -3.60
N VAL A 250 10.24 4.21 -4.00
CA VAL A 250 11.61 4.55 -4.37
C VAL A 250 12.18 5.60 -3.43
N THR A 251 11.59 6.80 -3.39
CA THR A 251 12.13 7.93 -2.60
C THR A 251 12.21 7.61 -1.11
N GLN A 252 11.22 6.87 -0.61
CA GLN A 252 11.09 6.51 0.80
C GLN A 252 12.24 5.63 1.28
N VAL A 253 12.78 4.75 0.43
CA VAL A 253 13.95 3.89 0.76
C VAL A 253 15.13 4.77 1.16
N PHE A 254 15.42 5.80 0.37
CA PHE A 254 16.52 6.73 0.62
C PHE A 254 16.21 7.69 1.78
N MET A 255 14.93 8.05 1.97
CA MET A 255 14.52 8.80 3.17
C MET A 255 14.80 8.01 4.44
N PHE A 256 14.48 6.71 4.49
CA PHE A 256 14.78 5.86 5.65
C PHE A 256 16.29 5.69 5.88
N TYR A 257 17.09 5.69 4.82
CA TYR A 257 18.54 5.67 4.92
C TYR A 257 19.09 6.94 5.61
N ARG A 258 18.48 8.11 5.38
CA ARG A 258 18.98 9.40 5.89
C ARG A 258 18.38 9.81 7.23
N SER A 259 17.06 9.69 7.38
CA SER A 259 16.32 10.05 8.59
C SER A 259 15.15 9.10 8.82
N GLN A 260 15.31 8.18 9.78
CA GLN A 260 14.36 7.10 10.04
C GLN A 260 13.01 7.61 10.54
N TRP A 261 13.03 8.56 11.49
CA TRP A 261 11.82 9.11 12.11
C TRP A 261 11.04 10.01 11.16
N ASP A 262 11.71 10.91 10.46
CA ASP A 262 11.06 11.78 9.46
C ASP A 262 10.46 10.94 8.34
N ALA A 263 11.19 9.92 7.89
CA ALA A 263 10.72 8.98 6.89
C ALA A 263 9.44 8.27 7.36
N LEU A 264 9.37 7.81 8.61
CA LEU A 264 8.17 7.14 9.14
C LEU A 264 6.94 8.04 9.09
N VAL A 265 7.07 9.30 9.51
CA VAL A 265 5.98 10.30 9.46
C VAL A 265 5.54 10.56 8.02
N VAL A 266 6.51 10.75 7.11
CA VAL A 266 6.25 10.96 5.68
C VAL A 266 5.56 9.74 5.06
N LEU A 267 5.96 8.52 5.42
CA LEU A 267 5.32 7.29 4.95
C LEU A 267 3.87 7.21 5.42
N ALA A 268 3.61 7.41 6.72
CA ALA A 268 2.27 7.38 7.28
C ALA A 268 1.35 8.38 6.57
N PHE A 269 1.84 9.60 6.36
CA PHE A 269 1.12 10.62 5.61
C PHE A 269 0.86 10.21 4.15
N ASN A 270 1.88 9.72 3.43
CA ASN A 270 1.76 9.25 2.06
C ASN A 270 0.72 8.12 1.93
N LEU A 271 0.67 7.19 2.89
CA LEU A 271 -0.32 6.11 2.92
C LEU A 271 -1.74 6.64 3.14
N LEU A 272 -1.93 7.62 4.03
CA LEU A 272 -3.22 8.29 4.21
C LEU A 272 -3.67 8.96 2.91
N VAL A 273 -2.80 9.75 2.27
CA VAL A 273 -3.14 10.39 1.01
C VAL A 273 -3.44 9.36 -0.08
N LEU A 274 -2.70 8.26 -0.14
CA LEU A 274 -2.96 7.16 -1.08
C LEU A 274 -4.34 6.53 -0.86
N LEU A 275 -4.76 6.33 0.40
CA LEU A 275 -6.10 5.87 0.75
C LEU A 275 -7.18 6.87 0.30
N ALA A 276 -6.94 8.17 0.47
CA ALA A 276 -7.85 9.23 0.01
C ALA A 276 -8.01 9.22 -1.51
N LEU A 277 -6.89 9.24 -2.24
CA LEU A 277 -6.88 9.21 -3.70
C LEU A 277 -7.57 7.96 -4.24
N GLY A 278 -7.32 6.80 -3.61
CA GLY A 278 -7.99 5.54 -3.95
C GLY A 278 -9.51 5.62 -3.77
N TYR A 279 -9.96 6.16 -2.63
CA TYR A 279 -11.37 6.35 -2.33
C TYR A 279 -12.07 7.32 -3.31
N MET A 280 -11.48 8.48 -3.55
CA MET A 280 -12.02 9.49 -4.47
C MET A 280 -12.15 8.93 -5.89
N ARG A 281 -11.16 8.16 -6.34
CA ARG A 281 -11.19 7.51 -7.65
C ARG A 281 -12.31 6.49 -7.77
N SER A 282 -12.54 5.66 -6.74
CA SER A 282 -13.63 4.69 -6.75
C SER A 282 -15.01 5.34 -6.80
N HIS A 283 -15.17 6.52 -6.16
CA HIS A 283 -16.42 7.27 -6.17
C HIS A 283 -16.71 7.87 -7.55
N GLU A 284 -15.70 8.49 -8.17
CA GLU A 284 -15.85 9.08 -9.51
C GLU A 284 -16.15 8.04 -10.60
N GLN A 285 -15.73 6.79 -10.42
CA GLN A 285 -16.08 5.70 -11.34
C GLN A 285 -17.53 5.24 -11.22
N GLN A 286 -18.17 5.44 -10.05
CA GLN A 286 -19.56 5.09 -9.80
C GLN A 286 -20.54 6.18 -10.26
N GLU A 287 -20.12 7.45 -10.33
CA GLU A 287 -20.96 8.56 -10.80
C GLU A 287 -21.00 8.70 -12.34
N THR A 288 -20.07 8.07 -13.06
CA THR A 288 -20.01 8.09 -14.54
C THR A 288 -20.72 6.90 -15.22
N VAL A 289 -21.42 6.05 -14.46
CA VAL A 289 -22.25 4.94 -14.96
C VAL A 289 -23.70 5.27 -14.65
#